data_AF-A0A9X9F4Y0-F1
#
_entry.id   AF-A0A9X9F4Y0-F1
#
_cell.length_a   1.000
_cell.length_b   1.000
_cell.length_c   1.000
_cell.angle_alpha   90.00
_cell.angle_beta   90.00
_cell.angle_gamma   90.00
#
_symmetry.space_group_name_H-M   'P 1'
#
loop_
_entity.id
_entity.type
_entity.pdbx_description
1 polymer ?
#
loop_
_entity_poly.entity_id
_entity_poly.type
_entity_poly.pdbx_seq_one_letter_code
_entity_poly.pdbx_strand_id
1 'polypeptide(L)'
;VAIVGMLCWAIGWQSFLLVHGSIFLIAGSIGIWLFYVQHTFEDSYFEEDKEWEYVKAAVEGSSFYKLPKILQFLTGNIGFHHVHHLSPRVPNYKLEEAHNNTLPLKNVPTITLATSLRSLRFRLWDEKSNNFVSFKDVKNIIKNNVSVRVKSEL
;
A
#
# COMPACT_ATOMS: atom_id res chain seq x y z
N VAL A 1 20.54 6.38 22.65
CA VAL A 1 20.01 6.78 23.98
C VAL A 1 20.71 8.04 24.51
N ALA A 2 22.04 8.09 24.58
CA ALA A 2 22.78 9.26 25.11
C ALA A 2 22.43 10.60 24.42
N ILE A 3 22.36 10.63 23.08
CA ILE A 3 21.99 11.85 22.33
C ILE A 3 20.58 12.32 22.66
N VAL A 4 19.62 11.39 22.69
CA VAL A 4 18.22 11.70 23.05
C VAL A 4 18.13 12.23 24.49
N GLY A 5 18.81 11.57 25.43
CA GLY A 5 18.85 12.03 26.82
C GLY A 5 19.46 13.42 26.97
N MET A 6 20.55 13.71 26.25
CA MET A 6 21.19 15.02 26.23
C MET A 6 20.27 16.10 25.67
N LEU A 7 19.54 15.81 24.59
CA LEU A 7 18.55 16.73 24.02
C LEU A 7 17.38 16.98 24.98
N CYS A 8 16.81 15.91 25.56
CA CYS A 8 15.76 16.05 26.57
C CYS A 8 16.21 16.88 27.79
N TRP A 9 17.46 16.74 28.23
CA TRP A 9 18.03 17.56 29.29
C TRP A 9 18.26 19.01 28.86
N ALA A 10 18.81 19.24 27.67
CA ALA A 10 19.20 20.57 27.20
C ALA A 10 18.01 21.47 26.82
N ILE A 11 16.96 20.92 26.21
CA ILE A 11 15.79 21.68 25.72
C ILE A 11 14.47 21.35 26.44
N GLY A 12 14.50 20.41 27.38
CA GLY A 12 13.31 19.88 28.05
C GLY A 12 12.65 18.75 27.28
N TRP A 13 12.19 17.72 28.00
CA TRP A 13 11.58 16.53 27.39
C TRP A 13 10.27 16.85 26.68
N GLN A 14 9.48 17.83 27.15
CA GLN A 14 8.25 18.26 26.49
C GLN A 14 8.54 18.88 25.12
N SER A 15 9.48 19.85 25.06
CA SER A 15 9.90 20.48 23.82
C SER A 15 10.49 19.45 22.84
N PHE A 16 11.30 18.52 23.36
CA PHE A 16 11.83 17.43 22.57
C PHE A 16 10.72 16.59 21.94
N LEU A 17 9.73 16.16 22.72
CA LEU A 17 8.62 15.34 22.22
C LEU A 17 7.73 16.10 21.23
N LEU A 18 7.46 17.38 21.45
CA LEU A 18 6.66 18.18 20.52
C LEU A 18 7.35 18.29 19.16
N VAL A 19 8.66 18.51 19.15
CA VAL A 19 9.43 18.62 17.90
C VAL A 19 9.68 17.25 17.27
N HIS A 20 10.37 16.34 17.96
CA HIS A 20 10.72 15.04 17.39
C HIS A 20 9.50 14.16 17.21
N GLY A 21 8.58 14.13 18.19
CA GLY A 21 7.38 13.31 18.11
C GLY A 21 6.49 13.71 16.93
N SER A 22 6.34 15.01 16.65
CA SER A 22 5.58 15.46 15.47
C SER A 22 6.28 15.09 14.17
N ILE A 23 7.60 15.27 14.08
CA ILE A 23 8.41 14.84 12.92
C ILE A 23 8.24 13.33 12.68
N PHE A 24 8.40 12.50 13.71
CA PHE A 24 8.26 11.06 13.61
C PHE A 24 6.84 10.64 13.26
N LEU A 25 5.82 11.28 13.83
CA LEU A 25 4.44 11.00 13.53
C LEU A 25 4.15 11.27 12.04
N ILE A 26 4.51 12.46 11.56
CA ILE A 26 4.27 12.85 10.16
C ILE A 26 5.07 11.97 9.20
N ALA A 27 6.37 11.80 9.43
CA ALA A 27 7.24 10.99 8.58
C ALA A 27 6.80 9.51 8.58
N GLY A 28 6.46 8.98 9.75
CA GLY A 28 5.96 7.62 9.92
C GLY A 28 4.62 7.40 9.23
N SER A 29 3.67 8.31 9.38
CA SER A 29 2.38 8.25 8.69
C SER A 29 2.55 8.28 7.16
N ILE A 30 3.40 9.17 6.64
CA ILE A 30 3.70 9.22 5.19
C ILE A 30 4.38 7.93 4.73
N GLY A 31 5.36 7.42 5.48
CA GLY A 31 6.04 6.17 5.17
C GLY A 31 5.06 5.00 5.10
N ILE A 32 4.24 4.81 6.14
CA ILE A 32 3.20 3.77 6.18
C ILE A 32 2.25 3.93 4.99
N TRP A 33 1.82 5.17 4.70
CA TRP A 33 0.92 5.45 3.57
C TRP A 33 1.51 5.00 2.24
N LEU A 34 2.76 5.37 1.95
CA LEU A 34 3.44 5.02 0.70
C LEU A 34 3.47 3.51 0.48
N PHE A 35 3.74 2.70 1.50
CA PHE A 35 3.72 1.24 1.36
C PHE A 35 2.30 0.66 1.33
N TYR A 36 1.41 1.17 2.17
CA TYR A 36 0.04 0.69 2.27
C TYR A 36 -0.70 0.74 0.93
N VAL A 37 -0.71 1.90 0.28
CA VAL A 37 -1.45 2.06 -0.99
C VAL A 37 -0.84 1.24 -2.12
N GLN A 38 0.45 0.90 -2.01
CA GLN A 38 1.14 0.08 -3.01
C GLN A 38 0.82 -1.42 -2.92
N HIS A 39 0.26 -1.89 -1.80
CA HIS A 39 -0.15 -3.29 -1.57
C HIS A 39 -1.64 -3.45 -1.27
N THR A 40 -2.37 -2.34 -1.10
CA THR A 40 -3.79 -2.34 -0.76
C THR A 40 -4.55 -1.44 -1.74
N PHE A 41 -4.99 -2.05 -2.83
CA PHE A 41 -5.70 -1.40 -3.93
C PHE A 41 -6.72 -2.37 -4.55
N GLU A 42 -7.61 -1.87 -5.41
CA GLU A 42 -8.79 -2.58 -5.90
C GLU A 42 -8.43 -3.89 -6.63
N ASP A 43 -7.50 -3.81 -7.58
CA ASP A 43 -7.12 -4.93 -8.45
C ASP A 43 -5.89 -5.72 -7.94
N SER A 44 -5.72 -5.86 -6.62
CA SER A 44 -4.53 -6.51 -6.06
C SER A 44 -4.56 -8.02 -6.26
N TYR A 45 -3.47 -8.59 -6.79
CA TYR A 45 -3.29 -10.04 -6.83
C TYR A 45 -2.96 -10.59 -5.43
N PHE A 46 -3.80 -11.51 -4.94
CA PHE A 46 -3.63 -12.22 -3.70
C PHE A 46 -4.10 -13.66 -3.89
N GLU A 47 -3.18 -14.63 -3.73
CA GLU A 47 -3.45 -16.05 -3.98
C GLU A 47 -2.79 -16.91 -2.91
N GLU A 48 -3.35 -18.10 -2.70
CA GLU A 48 -2.74 -19.13 -1.85
C GLU A 48 -1.45 -19.69 -2.49
N ASP A 49 -0.55 -20.22 -1.65
CA ASP A 49 0.78 -20.73 -2.05
C ASP A 49 0.78 -21.66 -3.28
N LYS A 50 -0.29 -22.42 -3.50
CA LYS A 50 -0.40 -23.36 -4.64
C LYS A 50 -0.65 -22.67 -5.97
N GLU A 51 -1.41 -21.58 -5.96
CA GLU A 51 -1.79 -20.80 -7.15
C GLU A 51 -0.94 -19.53 -7.29
N TRP A 52 0.00 -19.32 -6.36
CA TRP A 52 0.86 -18.17 -6.30
C TRP A 52 1.94 -18.20 -7.38
N GLU A 53 2.04 -17.13 -8.16
CA GLU A 53 3.10 -16.93 -9.15
C GLU A 53 3.92 -15.69 -8.83
N TYR A 54 5.26 -15.84 -8.71
CA TYR A 54 6.16 -14.73 -8.35
C TYR A 54 6.01 -13.50 -9.25
N VAL A 55 5.94 -13.69 -10.57
CA VAL A 55 5.85 -12.58 -11.51
C VAL A 55 4.50 -11.86 -11.37
N LYS A 56 3.40 -12.59 -11.22
CA LYS A 56 2.07 -11.99 -10.98
C LYS A 56 2.03 -11.27 -9.64
N ALA A 57 2.54 -11.89 -8.58
CA ALA A 57 2.63 -11.26 -7.27
C ALA A 57 3.44 -9.94 -7.29
N ALA A 58 4.54 -9.90 -8.05
CA ALA A 58 5.35 -8.69 -8.17
C ALA A 58 4.69 -7.59 -9.03
N VAL A 59 3.98 -7.96 -10.10
CA VAL A 59 3.49 -7.03 -11.13
C VAL A 59 2.03 -6.63 -10.92
N GLU A 60 1.20 -7.54 -10.43
CA GLU A 60 -0.24 -7.37 -10.19
C GLU A 60 -0.56 -7.32 -8.69
N GLY A 61 0.29 -7.85 -7.82
CA GLY A 61 0.16 -7.73 -6.35
C GLY A 61 0.71 -6.42 -5.79
N SER A 62 1.30 -5.58 -6.63
CA SER A 62 1.82 -4.26 -6.27
C SER A 62 1.38 -3.22 -7.29
N SER A 63 0.91 -2.07 -6.82
CA SER A 63 0.50 -0.99 -7.72
C SER A 63 1.69 -0.11 -8.12
N PHE A 64 1.64 0.44 -9.33
CA PHE A 64 2.42 1.61 -9.71
C PHE A 64 1.81 2.87 -9.09
N TYR A 65 2.48 3.45 -8.09
CA TYR A 65 2.06 4.71 -7.52
C TYR A 65 2.58 5.90 -8.33
N LYS A 66 1.75 6.37 -9.25
CA LYS A 66 2.04 7.48 -10.15
C LYS A 66 2.00 8.82 -9.40
N LEU A 67 3.13 9.16 -8.80
CA LEU A 67 3.36 10.43 -8.11
C LEU A 67 3.68 11.56 -9.11
N PRO A 68 3.27 12.82 -8.81
CA PRO A 68 3.79 14.00 -9.50
C PRO A 68 5.32 14.05 -9.44
N LYS A 69 5.97 14.61 -10.47
CA LYS A 69 7.44 14.54 -10.63
C LYS A 69 8.25 15.01 -9.41
N ILE A 70 7.78 16.05 -8.70
CA ILE A 70 8.43 16.54 -7.47
C ILE A 70 8.39 15.46 -6.38
N LEU A 71 7.23 14.84 -6.15
CA LEU A 71 7.08 13.79 -5.14
C LEU A 71 7.78 12.50 -5.57
N GLN A 72 7.76 12.16 -6.86
CA GLN A 72 8.52 11.04 -7.41
C GLN A 72 10.03 11.19 -7.10
N PHE A 73 10.58 12.40 -7.28
CA PHE A 73 11.97 12.71 -6.96
C PHE A 73 12.24 12.62 -5.44
N LEU A 74 11.43 13.30 -4.62
CA LEU A 74 11.61 13.33 -3.16
C LEU A 74 11.51 11.94 -2.52
N THR A 75 10.69 11.07 -3.09
CA THR A 75 10.53 9.68 -2.63
C THR A 75 11.52 8.71 -3.27
N GLY A 76 12.42 9.19 -4.13
CA GLY A 76 13.44 8.35 -4.76
C GLY A 76 12.85 7.24 -5.63
N ASN A 77 11.85 7.56 -6.46
CA ASN A 77 11.17 6.60 -7.35
C ASN A 77 10.43 5.45 -6.63
N ILE A 78 10.06 5.61 -5.35
CA ILE A 78 9.37 4.56 -4.59
C ILE A 78 8.10 4.03 -5.27
N GLY A 79 7.43 4.88 -6.07
CA GLY A 79 6.18 4.55 -6.74
C GLY A 79 6.29 3.42 -7.76
N PHE A 80 7.49 3.11 -8.26
CA PHE A 80 7.75 1.95 -9.14
C PHE A 80 7.97 0.67 -8.35
N HIS A 81 7.19 0.45 -7.27
CA HIS A 81 7.41 -0.63 -6.33
C HIS A 81 7.26 -2.02 -6.95
N HIS A 82 6.38 -2.16 -7.94
CA HIS A 82 6.23 -3.38 -8.72
C HIS A 82 7.52 -3.80 -9.45
N VAL A 83 8.27 -2.82 -9.98
CA VAL A 83 9.60 -3.07 -10.58
C VAL A 83 10.60 -3.54 -9.52
N HIS A 84 10.56 -2.93 -8.33
CA HIS A 84 11.41 -3.30 -7.21
C HIS A 84 11.11 -4.73 -6.71
N HIS A 85 9.84 -5.12 -6.62
CA HIS A 85 9.46 -6.49 -6.26
C HIS A 85 9.90 -7.52 -7.28
N LEU A 86 9.74 -7.20 -8.57
CA LEU A 86 10.15 -8.11 -9.64
C LEU A 86 11.67 -8.26 -9.73
N SER A 87 12.41 -7.17 -9.50
CA SER A 87 13.87 -7.20 -9.52
C SER A 87 14.45 -6.12 -8.60
N PRO A 88 14.69 -6.45 -7.31
CA PRO A 88 15.24 -5.50 -6.34
C PRO A 88 16.69 -5.10 -6.64
N ARG A 89 17.32 -5.75 -7.62
CA ARG A 89 18.65 -5.40 -8.16
C ARG A 89 18.64 -4.14 -9.03
N VAL A 90 17.47 -3.70 -9.52
CA VAL A 90 17.36 -2.44 -10.28
C VAL A 90 17.52 -1.29 -9.29
N PRO A 91 18.52 -0.41 -9.45
CA PRO A 91 18.70 0.70 -8.52
C PRO A 91 17.58 1.73 -8.71
N ASN A 92 17.23 2.46 -7.65
CA ASN A 92 16.10 3.40 -7.62
C ASN A 92 16.08 4.39 -8.81
N TYR A 93 17.24 4.91 -9.21
CA TYR A 93 17.35 5.87 -10.32
C TYR A 93 17.08 5.26 -11.71
N LYS A 94 17.04 3.92 -11.84
CA LYS A 94 16.69 3.20 -13.08
C LYS A 94 15.29 2.57 -13.07
N LEU A 95 14.53 2.68 -11.98
CA LEU A 95 13.20 2.07 -11.89
C LEU A 95 12.24 2.63 -12.95
N GLU A 96 12.26 3.95 -13.18
CA GLU A 96 11.45 4.58 -14.23
C GLU A 96 11.85 4.10 -15.63
N GLU A 97 13.15 3.97 -15.89
CA GLU A 97 13.67 3.45 -17.16
C GLU A 97 13.23 1.99 -17.39
N ALA A 98 13.37 1.14 -16.37
CA ALA A 98 12.96 -0.27 -16.44
C ALA A 98 11.46 -0.42 -16.68
N HIS A 99 10.63 0.37 -15.98
CA HIS A 99 9.19 0.46 -16.23
C HIS A 99 8.87 0.88 -17.66
N ASN A 100 9.51 1.94 -18.15
CA ASN A 100 9.26 2.49 -19.48
C ASN A 100 9.79 1.64 -20.64
N ASN A 101 10.73 0.73 -20.39
CA ASN A 101 11.32 -0.10 -21.43
C ASN A 101 10.80 -1.55 -21.45
N THR A 102 9.96 -1.94 -20.48
CA THR A 102 9.47 -3.31 -20.34
C THR A 102 7.94 -3.33 -20.44
N LEU A 103 7.39 -3.87 -21.54
CA LEU A 103 5.95 -3.80 -21.82
C LEU A 103 5.07 -4.37 -20.68
N PRO A 104 5.36 -5.54 -20.07
CA PRO A 104 4.60 -6.02 -18.91
C PRO A 104 4.59 -5.06 -17.72
N LEU A 105 5.66 -4.29 -17.49
CA LEU A 105 5.75 -3.37 -16.35
C LEU A 105 4.93 -2.10 -16.54
N LYS A 106 4.48 -1.80 -17.76
CA LYS A 106 3.60 -0.66 -18.07
C LYS A 106 2.13 -0.94 -17.82
N ASN A 107 1.72 -2.20 -17.97
CA ASN A 107 0.33 -2.63 -17.88
C ASN A 107 0.03 -3.16 -16.49
N VAL A 108 0.30 -2.35 -15.46
CA VAL A 108 0.12 -2.73 -14.05
C VAL A 108 -0.96 -1.88 -13.39
N PRO A 109 -1.58 -2.38 -12.30
CA PRO A 109 -2.49 -1.59 -11.49
C PRO A 109 -1.84 -0.26 -11.13
N THR A 110 -2.47 0.86 -11.49
CA THR A 110 -1.88 2.19 -11.33
C THR A 110 -2.76 3.04 -10.43
N ILE A 111 -2.15 3.59 -9.39
CA ILE A 111 -2.80 4.51 -8.46
C ILE A 111 -2.17 5.90 -8.53
N THR A 112 -2.96 6.90 -8.22
CA THR A 112 -2.57 8.31 -8.10
C THR A 112 -2.88 8.78 -6.69
N LEU A 113 -2.43 9.98 -6.30
CA LEU A 113 -2.77 10.53 -4.98
C LEU A 113 -4.28 10.53 -4.73
N ALA A 114 -5.06 10.93 -5.74
CA ALA A 114 -6.52 10.97 -5.63
C ALA A 114 -7.14 9.57 -5.51
N THR A 115 -6.72 8.61 -6.35
CA THR A 115 -7.30 7.27 -6.32
C THR A 115 -6.84 6.45 -5.11
N SER A 116 -5.64 6.73 -4.58
CA SER A 116 -5.10 6.07 -3.38
C SER A 116 -5.94 6.31 -2.13
N LEU A 117 -6.70 7.41 -2.06
CA LEU A 117 -7.65 7.65 -0.97
C LEU A 117 -8.77 6.59 -0.92
N ARG A 118 -9.09 5.93 -2.04
CA ARG A 118 -10.04 4.82 -2.06
C ARG A 118 -9.52 3.62 -1.29
N SER A 119 -8.20 3.44 -1.22
CA SER A 119 -7.56 2.34 -0.49
C SER A 119 -7.94 2.30 1.00
N LEU A 120 -8.30 3.43 1.60
CA LEU A 120 -8.79 3.49 2.99
C LEU A 120 -10.08 2.69 3.24
N ARG A 121 -10.81 2.32 2.18
CA ARG A 121 -12.02 1.50 2.23
C ARG A 121 -11.72 0.01 2.23
N PHE A 122 -10.55 -0.39 1.73
CA PHE A 122 -10.13 -1.78 1.61
C PHE A 122 -9.62 -2.27 2.97
N ARG A 123 -10.34 -3.22 3.57
CA ARG A 123 -10.07 -3.69 4.95
C ARG A 123 -9.83 -5.19 5.02
N LEU A 124 -10.55 -5.96 4.22
CA LEU A 124 -10.50 -7.41 4.22
C LEU A 124 -10.46 -7.89 2.76
N TRP A 125 -9.75 -8.98 2.50
CA TRP A 125 -9.79 -9.68 1.22
C TRP A 125 -10.93 -10.70 1.24
N ASP A 126 -11.79 -10.68 0.22
CA ASP A 126 -12.83 -11.69 0.02
C ASP A 126 -12.42 -12.66 -1.09
N GLU A 127 -12.00 -13.86 -0.72
CA GLU A 127 -11.54 -14.92 -1.62
C GLU A 127 -12.61 -15.37 -2.63
N LYS A 128 -13.91 -15.16 -2.33
CA LYS A 128 -14.98 -15.56 -3.25
C LYS A 128 -15.13 -14.59 -4.42
N SER A 129 -14.88 -13.30 -4.17
CA SER A 129 -14.98 -12.25 -5.18
C SER A 129 -13.63 -11.78 -5.69
N ASN A 130 -12.52 -12.29 -5.13
CA ASN A 130 -11.14 -11.88 -5.38
C ASN A 130 -10.98 -10.36 -5.35
N ASN A 131 -11.51 -9.74 -4.28
CA ASN A 131 -11.53 -8.29 -4.14
C ASN A 131 -11.45 -7.85 -2.68
N PHE A 132 -10.98 -6.62 -2.46
CA PHE A 132 -11.03 -6.00 -1.16
C PHE A 132 -12.44 -5.48 -0.82
N VAL A 133 -12.90 -5.80 0.39
CA VAL A 133 -14.19 -5.39 0.93
C VAL A 133 -14.04 -4.56 2.20
N SER A 134 -15.01 -3.70 2.47
CA SER A 134 -15.11 -2.99 3.74
C SER A 134 -15.87 -3.81 4.79
N PHE A 135 -15.74 -3.46 6.07
CA PHE A 135 -16.56 -4.08 7.12
C PHE A 135 -18.07 -3.94 6.90
N LYS A 136 -18.49 -2.85 6.23
CA LYS A 136 -19.90 -2.64 5.86
C LYS A 136 -20.35 -3.65 4.80
N ASP A 137 -19.50 -3.91 3.81
CA ASP A 137 -19.80 -4.87 2.75
C ASP A 137 -19.92 -6.29 3.32
N VAL A 138 -18.99 -6.68 4.21
CA VAL A 138 -19.05 -7.96 4.93
C VAL A 138 -20.35 -8.09 5.74
N LYS A 139 -20.77 -7.05 6.47
CA LYS A 139 -22.03 -7.06 7.21
C LYS A 139 -23.24 -7.30 6.29
N ASN A 140 -23.24 -6.71 5.10
CA ASN A 140 -24.30 -6.92 4.11
C ASN A 140 -24.28 -8.33 3.51
N ILE A 141 -23.09 -8.86 3.18
CA ILE A 141 -22.91 -10.23 2.69
C ILE A 141 -23.45 -11.24 3.70
N ILE A 142 -23.08 -11.10 4.98
CA ILE A 142 -23.56 -11.97 6.06
C ILE A 142 -25.09 -11.88 6.20
N LYS A 143 -25.65 -10.66 6.25
CA LYS A 143 -27.11 -10.46 6.38
C LYS A 143 -27.88 -11.10 5.22
N ASN A 144 -27.40 -10.91 3.99
CA ASN A 144 -28.03 -11.49 2.81
C ASN A 144 -27.98 -13.02 2.84
N ASN A 145 -26.83 -13.62 3.15
CA ASN A 145 -26.68 -15.08 3.26
C ASN A 145 -27.61 -15.68 4.33
N VAL A 146 -27.74 -15.04 5.50
CA VAL A 146 -28.69 -15.48 6.54
C VAL A 146 -30.13 -15.39 6.04
N SER A 147 -30.50 -14.29 5.38
CA SER A 147 -31.87 -14.11 4.86
C SER A 147 -32.25 -15.12 3.77
N VAL A 148 -31.29 -15.49 2.92
CA VAL A 148 -31.48 -16.51 1.88
C VAL A 148 -31.69 -17.88 2.52
N ARG A 149 -30.87 -18.24 3.51
CA ARG A 149 -30.96 -19.52 4.21
C ARG A 149 -32.28 -19.69 4.96
N VAL A 150 -32.75 -18.64 5.65
CA VAL A 150 -34.05 -18.66 6.35
C VAL A 150 -35.22 -18.83 5.37
N LYS A 151 -35.14 -18.25 4.16
CA LYS A 151 -36.17 -18.43 3.13
C LYS A 151 -36.15 -19.80 2.47
N SER A 152 -35.00 -20.47 2.37
CA SER A 152 -34.92 -21.82 1.80
C SER A 152 -35.37 -22.92 2.77
N GLU A 153 -35.43 -22.63 4.07
CA GLU A 153 -35.85 -23.55 5.13
C GLU A 153 -37.34 -23.43 5.49
N LEU A 154 -38.08 -22.50 4.85
CA LEU A 154 -39.54 -22.32 4.95
C LEU A 154 -40.25 -22.79 3.68
#